data_AF-A0A0B4EDH6-F1
#
_entry.id   AF-A0A0B4EDH6-F1
#
_cell.length_a   1.000
_cell.length_b   1.000
_cell.length_c   1.000
_cell.angle_alpha   90.00
_cell.angle_beta   90.00
_cell.angle_gamma   90.00
#
_symmetry.space_group_name_H-M   'P 1'
#
loop_
_entity.id
_entity.type
_entity.pdbx_description
1 polymer ?
#
loop_
_entity_poly.entity_id
_entity_poly.type
_entity_poly.pdbx_seq_one_letter_code
_entity_poly.pdbx_strand_id
1 'polypeptide(L)'
;ETLFDDIDLTRSVGWFTSAYPLRLTPLAEQGASIKAIKEQLRGIPHKGLGYGVLRYLADDLCKQTLAGLPSAGITFNYLGQFDQSFGADALFHPLDESAGLAHDPDAPLPN
;
A
#
# COMPACT_ATOMS: atom_id res chain seq x y z
N GLU A 1 -15.00 -3.74 2.78
CA GLU A 1 -15.15 -5.03 3.44
C GLU A 1 -14.32 -4.99 4.70
N THR A 2 -14.97 -5.22 5.84
CA THR A 2 -14.33 -5.44 7.13
C THR A 2 -13.55 -6.74 7.04
N LEU A 3 -12.28 -6.71 7.45
CA LEU A 3 -11.41 -7.89 7.40
C LEU A 3 -11.83 -8.93 8.47
N PHE A 4 -12.36 -8.43 9.58
CA PHE A 4 -12.90 -9.20 10.69
C PHE A 4 -14.14 -8.45 11.18
N ASP A 5 -15.29 -9.10 11.24
CA ASP A 5 -16.54 -8.45 11.68
C ASP A 5 -16.55 -8.14 13.18
N ASP A 6 -15.67 -8.79 13.95
CA ASP A 6 -15.56 -8.65 15.41
C ASP A 6 -14.42 -7.72 15.86
N ILE A 7 -13.62 -7.17 14.93
CA ILE A 7 -12.47 -6.32 15.27
C ILE A 7 -12.64 -4.92 14.68
N ASP A 8 -12.85 -3.94 15.56
CA ASP A 8 -12.84 -2.53 15.21
C ASP A 8 -11.45 -1.90 15.42
N LEU A 9 -10.81 -1.53 14.31
CA LEU A 9 -9.52 -0.83 14.29
C LEU A 9 -9.63 0.63 13.84
N THR A 10 -10.84 1.17 13.67
CA THR A 10 -11.07 2.49 13.04
C THR A 10 -10.43 3.65 13.82
N ARG A 11 -10.19 3.48 15.12
CA ARG A 11 -9.57 4.47 16.02
C ARG A 11 -8.29 3.96 16.71
N SER A 12 -7.69 2.91 16.18
CA SER A 12 -6.47 2.31 16.73
C SER A 12 -5.24 2.87 16.04
N VAL A 13 -4.31 3.43 16.82
CA VAL A 13 -3.03 3.91 16.31
C VAL A 13 -2.03 2.75 16.25
N GLY A 14 -1.41 2.55 15.09
CA GLY A 14 -0.42 1.50 14.87
C GLY A 14 0.00 1.42 13.41
N TRP A 15 0.96 0.55 13.10
CA TRP A 15 1.41 0.34 11.73
C TRP A 15 0.61 -0.79 11.06
N PHE A 16 -0.47 -0.43 10.37
CA PHE A 16 -1.40 -1.35 9.72
C PHE A 16 -1.23 -1.46 8.19
N THR A 17 -0.14 -0.92 7.64
CA THR A 17 0.12 -0.95 6.19
C THR A 17 0.31 -2.39 5.71
N SER A 18 -0.51 -2.81 4.74
CA SER A 18 -0.31 -4.06 4.01
C SER A 18 0.38 -3.78 2.68
N ALA A 19 1.38 -4.58 2.33
CA ALA A 19 2.08 -4.51 1.06
C ALA A 19 2.11 -5.90 0.41
N TYR A 20 1.84 -5.96 -0.89
CA TYR A 20 1.86 -7.19 -1.68
C TYR A 20 2.28 -6.88 -3.13
N PRO A 21 2.97 -7.81 -3.81
CA PRO A 21 3.38 -7.61 -5.20
C PRO A 21 2.17 -7.72 -6.14
N LEU A 22 2.12 -6.83 -7.13
CA LEU A 22 1.10 -6.84 -8.17
C LEU A 22 1.74 -6.70 -9.55
N ARG A 23 1.40 -7.62 -10.46
CA ARG A 23 1.79 -7.52 -11.87
C ARG A 23 0.64 -6.91 -12.68
N LEU A 24 0.80 -5.66 -13.08
CA LEU A 24 -0.16 -4.98 -13.96
C LEU A 24 -0.02 -5.47 -15.40
N THR A 25 -1.15 -5.67 -16.06
CA THR A 25 -1.22 -6.06 -17.48
C THR A 25 -2.10 -5.06 -18.25
N PRO A 26 -1.55 -3.89 -18.61
CA PRO A 26 -2.30 -2.86 -19.32
C PRO A 26 -2.62 -3.28 -20.76
N LEU A 27 -3.68 -2.71 -21.32
CA LEU A 27 -4.10 -2.88 -22.71
C LEU A 27 -3.83 -1.60 -23.51
N ALA A 28 -3.75 -1.73 -24.84
CA ALA A 28 -3.48 -0.58 -25.72
C ALA A 28 -4.59 0.47 -25.70
N GLU A 29 -5.85 0.05 -25.59
CA GLU A 29 -7.00 0.95 -25.48
C GLU A 29 -7.23 1.32 -24.01
N GLN A 30 -7.31 2.62 -23.73
CA GLN A 30 -7.31 3.16 -22.37
C GLN A 30 -8.51 2.69 -21.53
N GLY A 31 -9.72 2.75 -22.08
CA GLY A 31 -10.94 2.32 -21.40
C GLY A 31 -10.93 0.84 -21.05
N ALA A 32 -10.47 0.00 -21.97
CA ALA A 32 -10.28 -1.43 -21.77
C ALA A 32 -9.19 -1.69 -20.73
N SER A 33 -8.08 -0.97 -20.77
CA SER A 33 -6.99 -1.09 -19.79
C SER A 33 -7.45 -0.75 -18.38
N ILE A 34 -8.23 0.33 -18.20
CA ILE A 34 -8.80 0.71 -16.90
C ILE A 34 -9.73 -0.39 -16.38
N LYS A 35 -10.62 -0.92 -17.22
CA LYS A 35 -11.52 -2.01 -16.85
C LYS A 35 -10.73 -3.27 -16.45
N ALA A 36 -9.74 -3.65 -17.24
CA ALA A 36 -8.91 -4.83 -16.98
C ALA A 36 -8.14 -4.73 -15.66
N ILE A 37 -7.48 -3.58 -15.41
CA ILE A 37 -6.73 -3.35 -14.17
C ILE A 37 -7.67 -3.30 -12.96
N LYS A 38 -8.86 -2.68 -13.10
CA LYS A 38 -9.89 -2.68 -12.05
C LYS A 38 -10.29 -4.12 -11.68
N GLU A 39 -10.55 -4.98 -12.66
CA GLU A 39 -10.93 -6.36 -12.39
C GLU A 39 -9.75 -7.18 -11.84
N GLN A 40 -8.52 -6.94 -12.29
CA GLN A 40 -7.31 -7.49 -11.65
C GLN A 40 -7.26 -7.16 -10.16
N LEU A 41 -7.47 -5.88 -9.80
CA LEU A 41 -7.46 -5.44 -8.40
C LEU A 41 -8.61 -6.02 -7.59
N ARG A 42 -9.80 -6.15 -8.17
CA ARG A 42 -10.97 -6.77 -7.51
C ARG A 42 -10.78 -8.26 -7.25
N GLY A 43 -10.01 -8.94 -8.09
CA GLY A 43 -9.68 -10.35 -7.92
C GLY A 43 -8.75 -10.65 -6.73
N ILE A 44 -8.22 -9.64 -6.07
CA ILE A 44 -7.26 -9.79 -4.97
C ILE A 44 -8.03 -9.99 -3.65
N PRO A 45 -7.89 -11.15 -2.99
CA PRO A 45 -8.56 -11.41 -1.72
C PRO A 45 -8.06 -10.45 -0.63
N HIS A 46 -8.98 -9.88 0.14
CA HIS A 46 -8.69 -9.07 1.33
C HIS A 46 -7.60 -8.00 1.11
N LYS A 47 -7.56 -7.39 -0.09
CA LYS A 47 -6.54 -6.40 -0.48
C LYS A 47 -5.10 -6.87 -0.25
N GLY A 48 -4.84 -8.17 -0.46
CA GLY A 48 -3.51 -8.76 -0.45
C GLY A 48 -2.89 -8.98 0.93
N LEU A 49 -3.65 -8.80 2.03
CA LEU A 49 -3.14 -9.04 3.38
C LEU A 49 -2.50 -10.43 3.56
N GLY A 50 -3.09 -11.46 2.94
CA GLY A 50 -2.59 -12.83 3.03
C GLY A 50 -1.14 -12.98 2.56
N TYR A 51 -0.67 -12.12 1.65
CA TYR A 51 0.73 -12.14 1.22
C TYR A 51 1.68 -11.88 2.39
N GLY A 52 1.45 -10.83 3.17
CA GLY A 52 2.29 -10.49 4.32
C GLY A 52 2.27 -11.59 5.38
N VAL A 53 1.09 -12.16 5.66
CA VAL A 53 0.95 -13.29 6.58
C VAL A 53 1.76 -14.49 6.12
N LEU A 54 1.63 -14.89 4.85
CA LEU A 54 2.37 -16.04 4.32
C LEU A 54 3.88 -15.76 4.24
N ARG A 55 4.28 -14.56 3.85
CA ARG A 55 5.68 -14.18 3.65
C ARG A 55 6.48 -14.10 4.96
N TYR A 56 5.81 -13.74 6.07
CA TYR A 56 6.50 -13.44 7.33
C TYR A 56 6.05 -14.32 8.51
N LEU A 57 4.85 -14.88 8.50
CA LEU A 57 4.26 -15.58 9.66
C LEU A 57 3.96 -17.07 9.42
N ALA A 58 3.97 -17.56 8.17
CA ALA A 58 3.75 -18.98 7.88
C ALA A 58 4.93 -19.89 8.29
N ASP A 59 4.82 -21.18 7.99
CA ASP A 59 5.92 -22.14 8.17
C ASP A 59 7.14 -21.79 7.29
N ASP A 60 8.28 -22.40 7.63
CA ASP A 60 9.55 -22.10 6.98
C ASP A 60 9.57 -22.43 5.49
N LEU A 61 8.84 -23.47 5.06
CA LEU A 61 8.74 -23.83 3.65
C LEU A 61 8.01 -22.75 2.86
N CYS A 62 6.90 -22.25 3.37
CA CYS A 62 6.13 -21.18 2.76
C CYS A 62 6.93 -19.87 2.70
N LYS A 63 7.60 -19.52 3.80
CA LYS A 63 8.48 -18.34 3.87
C LYS A 63 9.61 -18.41 2.84
N GLN A 64 10.30 -19.54 2.73
CA GLN A 64 11.39 -19.73 1.76
C GLN A 64 10.87 -19.66 0.32
N THR A 65 9.73 -20.28 0.04
CA THR A 65 9.09 -20.24 -1.28
C THR A 65 8.77 -18.81 -1.70
N LEU A 66 8.17 -18.02 -0.81
CA LEU A 66 7.81 -16.63 -1.11
C LEU A 66 9.02 -15.70 -1.14
N ALA A 67 10.07 -15.98 -0.37
CA ALA A 67 11.33 -15.23 -0.40
C ALA A 67 12.09 -15.41 -1.72
N GLY A 68 11.91 -16.54 -2.41
CA GLY A 68 12.50 -16.81 -3.73
C GLY A 68 11.78 -16.15 -4.91
N LEU A 69 10.63 -15.50 -4.69
CA LEU A 69 9.91 -14.81 -5.75
C LEU A 69 10.59 -13.48 -6.14
N PRO A 70 10.41 -13.01 -7.38
CA PRO A 70 10.90 -11.70 -7.81
C PRO A 70 10.38 -10.58 -6.90
N SER A 71 11.25 -9.62 -6.58
CA SER A 71 10.86 -8.39 -5.89
C SER A 71 10.26 -7.39 -6.88
N ALA A 72 9.25 -6.63 -6.43
CA ALA A 72 8.73 -5.51 -7.21
C ALA A 72 9.70 -4.33 -7.11
N GLY A 73 10.17 -3.82 -8.25
CA GLY A 73 11.07 -2.66 -8.31
C GLY A 73 10.35 -1.30 -8.32
N ILE A 74 9.05 -1.27 -8.04
CA ILE A 74 8.26 -0.05 -7.91
C ILE A 74 7.28 -0.24 -6.76
N THR A 75 7.23 0.74 -5.86
CA THR A 75 6.25 0.81 -4.79
C THR A 75 5.22 1.90 -5.08
N PHE A 76 3.95 1.58 -4.82
CA PHE A 76 2.85 2.54 -4.92
C PHE A 76 2.07 2.56 -3.61
N ASN A 77 1.85 3.76 -3.06
CA ASN A 77 1.03 3.96 -1.87
C ASN A 77 0.14 5.20 -2.05
N TYR A 78 -1.17 5.02 -1.90
CA TYR A 78 -2.14 6.10 -1.93
C TYR A 78 -2.56 6.45 -0.49
N LEU A 79 -2.08 7.58 0.01
CA LEU A 79 -2.27 8.02 1.40
C LEU A 79 -3.65 8.65 1.67
N GLY A 80 -4.49 8.81 0.64
CA GLY A 80 -5.80 9.44 0.78
C GLY A 80 -5.75 10.97 0.66
N GLN A 81 -6.83 11.61 1.13
CA GLN A 81 -7.02 13.06 1.10
C GLN A 81 -6.79 13.63 2.50
N PHE A 82 -5.93 14.65 2.61
CA PHE A 82 -5.55 15.30 3.87
C PHE A 82 -6.17 16.69 4.07
N ASP A 83 -6.72 17.27 3.00
CA ASP A 83 -7.28 18.63 2.94
C ASP A 83 -8.41 18.90 3.95
N GLN A 84 -9.21 17.89 4.29
CA GLN A 84 -10.30 18.03 5.26
C GLN A 84 -9.83 18.17 6.72
N SER A 85 -8.54 17.99 7.01
CA SER A 85 -8.01 17.97 8.39
C SER A 85 -7.42 19.31 8.87
N PHE A 86 -7.36 20.33 8.01
CA PHE A 86 -6.65 21.59 8.26
C PHE A 86 -7.56 22.83 8.28
N GLY A 87 -8.82 22.67 8.73
CA GLY A 87 -9.75 23.79 8.90
C GLY A 87 -9.24 24.88 9.85
N ALA A 88 -9.92 26.04 9.88
CA ALA A 88 -9.49 27.20 10.66
C ALA A 88 -9.30 26.94 12.16
N ASP A 89 -10.04 25.97 12.72
CA ASP A 89 -9.97 25.59 14.14
C ASP A 89 -9.12 24.33 14.40
N ALA A 90 -8.30 23.89 13.43
CA ALA A 90 -7.47 22.70 13.57
C ALA A 90 -6.34 22.89 14.60
N LEU A 91 -5.98 21.82 15.32
CA LEU A 91 -4.85 21.86 16.27
C LEU A 91 -3.49 21.91 15.55
N PHE A 92 -3.44 21.40 14.32
CA PHE A 92 -2.24 21.38 13.48
C PHE A 92 -2.57 22.04 12.15
N HIS A 93 -1.66 22.89 11.68
CA HIS A 93 -1.75 23.53 10.38
C HIS A 93 -0.52 23.19 9.54
N PRO A 94 -0.67 23.04 8.22
CA PRO A 94 0.47 22.87 7.34
C PRO A 94 1.35 24.13 7.39
N LEU A 95 2.66 23.93 7.33
CA LEU A 95 3.61 25.01 7.12
C LEU A 95 3.71 25.29 5.62
N ASP A 96 3.69 26.58 5.25
CA ASP A 96 3.93 27.01 3.86
C ASP A 96 5.42 26.94 3.48
N GLU A 97 6.29 26.67 4.45
CA GLU A 97 7.73 26.57 4.26
C GLU A 97 8.16 25.18 3.77
N SER A 98 9.30 25.12 3.08
CA SER A 98 9.86 23.84 2.62
C SER A 98 10.24 22.95 3.80
N ALA A 99 9.80 21.69 3.77
CA ALA A 99 10.24 20.66 4.71
C ALA A 99 11.71 20.21 4.49
N GLY A 100 12.39 20.75 3.47
CA GLY A 100 13.72 20.33 3.06
C GLY A 100 13.71 19.05 2.22
N LEU A 101 14.88 18.43 2.07
CA LEU A 101 15.02 17.17 1.34
C LEU A 101 14.44 16.01 2.15
N ALA A 102 13.47 15.31 1.58
CA ALA A 102 12.90 14.11 2.19
C ALA A 102 13.87 12.91 2.17
N HIS A 103 14.83 12.93 1.25
CA HIS A 103 15.84 11.88 1.07
C HIS A 103 17.21 12.50 0.85
N ASP A 104 18.23 11.81 1.34
CA ASP A 104 19.62 12.09 1.02
C ASP A 104 19.87 11.82 -0.49
N PRO A 105 20.62 12.68 -1.21
CA PRO A 105 20.95 12.44 -2.62
C PRO A 105 21.70 11.14 -2.89
N ASP A 106 22.46 10.64 -1.91
CA ASP A 106 23.22 9.41 -1.97
C ASP A 106 22.46 8.22 -1.35
N ALA A 107 21.22 8.42 -0.91
CA ALA A 107 20.39 7.33 -0.41
C ALA A 107 20.16 6.29 -1.53
N PRO A 108 20.29 4.99 -1.23
CA PRO A 108 19.84 3.97 -2.16
C PRO A 108 18.35 4.16 -2.43
N LEU A 109 17.94 3.93 -3.68
CA LEU A 109 16.53 3.98 -4.04
C LEU A 109 15.74 3.07 -3.09
N PRO A 110 14.68 3.58 -2.42
CA PRO A 110 13.83 2.74 -1.62
C PRO A 110 13.13 1.75 -2.57
N ASN A 111 13.46 0.48 -2.35
CA ASN A 111 13.04 -0.76 -3.01
C ASN A 111 12.92 -0.83 -4.55
#